data_AF-A0A3C2DXW0-F1
#
_entry.id   AF-A0A3C2DXW0-F1
#
_cell.length_a   1.000
_cell.length_b   1.000
_cell.length_c   1.000
_cell.angle_alpha   90.00
_cell.angle_beta   90.00
_cell.angle_gamma   90.00
#
_symmetry.space_group_name_H-M   'P 1'
#
loop_
_entity.id
_entity.type
_entity.pdbx_description
1 polymer ?
#
loop_
_entity_poly.entity_id
_entity_poly.type
_entity_poly.pdbx_seq_one_letter_code
_entity_poly.pdbx_strand_id
1 'polypeptide(L)'
;MKKAISIICTLLLLAFTLSSCTKANTEYAGKTVTGKITSIDKTTVTLALGEMSENTEMPSPPSDGGQSDSGQDDSKAPPEKPDGDSQNGETPPEKPDGTSSDSSADQNAPNGNTDNAPSGAPGGNAPGTGAPDKTVFTENGETAEVNLKKATVTESSQNIEISALSVGDIITVTFDDKGKATSVEKVSSENGNSSSAADSTAKSANTIDSDGTYSDTAYYSVGDDENALLIDGKSVTLENITVNKSAGTSSNTENGDFYGINAAVLVKGGAVVDIKNATVSSSAQNGNGVFCYGSGTTVNISDSTITTTADNSGGIQTTGGGTTNAENLTVSTGGNSSAAIRSDRGGGTVNVTGGTYKSSGYNSPAVYSTAAITVKDAVLTAENSEALVIEGENSISLTNCTVSGNMSDTKGSSSDENVHNVMIYQSMSGDANVGTSSFAMNGGTLTSYNGDMFYITNTVCKMSLSGVTLTNNDPDALLMNVTGNSASHGWGTAGKNGADVTFTADAQNLEGKIRVDTVSKLNMTLSGGSVFTGSVNIENNNEGGEAVANNAVITIDSGCTWNLTADCTVTSLTNNGTINFNGYTITFADGTVLS
;
A
#
# COMPACT_ATOMS: atom_id res chain seq x y z
N MET A 1 18.30 19.60 -74.52
CA MET A 1 18.42 18.20 -74.05
C MET A 1 19.47 18.12 -72.95
N LYS A 2 19.05 17.91 -71.70
CA LYS A 2 19.90 17.42 -70.59
C LYS A 2 19.08 16.34 -69.90
N LYS A 3 19.60 15.11 -69.81
CA LYS A 3 18.86 13.96 -69.26
C LYS A 3 19.11 13.85 -67.76
N ALA A 4 18.06 13.46 -67.03
CA ALA A 4 18.10 13.23 -65.60
C ALA A 4 18.78 11.90 -65.26
N ILE A 5 19.44 11.85 -64.10
CA ILE A 5 19.60 10.64 -63.29
C ILE A 5 19.24 11.04 -61.87
N SER A 6 18.23 10.36 -61.31
CA SER A 6 17.85 10.48 -59.90
C SER A 6 18.67 9.47 -59.11
N ILE A 7 19.32 9.90 -58.03
CA ILE A 7 19.98 9.00 -57.08
C ILE A 7 19.07 8.88 -55.87
N ILE A 8 18.52 7.68 -55.69
CA ILE A 8 17.79 7.28 -54.49
C ILE A 8 18.83 6.88 -53.44
N CYS A 9 18.88 7.60 -52.31
CA CYS A 9 19.64 7.16 -51.14
C CYS A 9 18.84 6.08 -50.41
N THR A 10 19.19 4.81 -50.66
CA THR A 10 18.65 3.68 -49.90
C THR A 10 19.22 3.68 -48.49
N LEU A 11 18.40 3.93 -47.47
CA LEU A 11 18.78 3.60 -46.10
C LEU A 11 18.93 2.08 -45.98
N LEU A 12 20.11 1.59 -45.64
CA LEU A 12 20.24 0.26 -45.04
C LEU A 12 19.75 0.34 -43.59
N LEU A 13 18.51 -0.11 -43.34
CA LEU A 13 18.21 -0.67 -42.03
C LEU A 13 18.94 -2.01 -41.92
N LEU A 14 19.94 -2.10 -41.04
CA LEU A 14 20.39 -3.40 -40.53
C LEU A 14 19.29 -3.97 -39.64
N ALA A 15 18.43 -4.81 -40.22
CA ALA A 15 17.59 -5.70 -39.44
C ALA A 15 18.47 -6.77 -38.79
N PHE A 16 18.92 -6.53 -37.55
CA PHE A 16 19.47 -7.57 -36.69
C PHE A 16 18.35 -8.53 -36.30
N THR A 17 18.10 -9.53 -37.15
CA THR A 17 17.32 -10.71 -36.75
C THR A 17 18.16 -11.53 -35.78
N LEU A 18 18.09 -11.18 -34.50
CA LEU A 18 18.53 -12.03 -33.41
C LEU A 18 17.63 -13.28 -33.38
N SER A 19 18.00 -14.29 -34.16
CA SER A 19 17.57 -15.66 -33.90
C SER A 19 18.15 -16.06 -32.55
N SER A 20 17.33 -15.96 -31.49
CA SER A 20 17.63 -16.50 -30.17
C SER A 20 17.69 -18.03 -30.24
N CYS A 21 18.81 -18.54 -30.72
CA CYS A 21 19.18 -19.94 -30.55
C CYS A 21 19.50 -20.15 -29.07
N THR A 22 18.45 -20.42 -28.28
CA THR A 22 18.52 -20.64 -26.84
C THR A 22 19.48 -21.78 -26.57
N LYS A 23 20.62 -21.47 -25.92
CA LYS A 23 21.54 -22.51 -25.44
C LYS A 23 20.80 -23.36 -24.41
N ALA A 24 20.95 -24.68 -24.52
CA ALA A 24 20.57 -25.55 -23.42
C ALA A 24 21.50 -25.29 -22.22
N ASN A 25 20.95 -25.33 -21.02
CA ASN A 25 21.68 -24.99 -19.81
C ASN A 25 22.45 -26.23 -19.30
N THR A 26 23.57 -26.53 -19.98
CA THR A 26 24.34 -27.77 -19.82
C THR A 26 24.92 -27.97 -18.43
N GLU A 27 24.97 -26.92 -17.62
CA GLU A 27 25.38 -26.94 -16.22
C GLU A 27 24.40 -27.72 -15.32
N TYR A 28 23.11 -27.73 -15.69
CA TYR A 28 22.05 -28.44 -14.97
C TYR A 28 21.58 -29.71 -15.69
N ALA A 29 22.32 -30.20 -16.68
CA ALA A 29 21.99 -31.43 -17.41
C ALA A 29 21.83 -32.63 -16.47
N GLY A 30 20.68 -33.29 -16.53
CA GLY A 30 20.31 -34.42 -15.67
C GLY A 30 20.09 -34.08 -14.19
N LYS A 31 19.95 -32.79 -13.83
CA LYS A 31 19.71 -32.33 -12.46
C LYS A 31 18.28 -31.83 -12.24
N THR A 32 17.92 -31.70 -10.98
CA THR A 32 16.81 -30.89 -10.50
C THR A 32 17.37 -29.73 -9.67
N VAL A 33 16.81 -28.53 -9.81
CA VAL A 33 17.18 -27.35 -9.00
C VAL A 33 15.91 -26.66 -8.50
N THR A 34 15.98 -26.02 -7.34
CA THR A 34 14.91 -25.17 -6.80
C THR A 34 15.37 -23.72 -6.80
N GLY A 35 14.46 -22.80 -7.14
CA GLY A 35 14.77 -21.39 -7.16
C GLY A 35 13.54 -20.49 -7.19
N LYS A 36 13.68 -19.28 -6.66
CA LYS A 36 12.67 -18.23 -6.68
C LYS A 36 12.75 -17.44 -7.99
N ILE A 37 11.63 -17.25 -8.68
CA ILE A 37 11.58 -16.48 -9.93
C ILE A 37 11.88 -15.00 -9.64
N THR A 38 12.89 -14.45 -10.29
CA THR A 38 13.28 -13.03 -10.21
C THR A 38 12.94 -12.23 -11.47
N SER A 39 12.72 -12.90 -12.62
CA SER A 39 12.19 -12.27 -13.83
C SER A 39 11.51 -13.28 -14.76
N ILE A 40 10.59 -12.83 -15.62
CA ILE A 40 9.91 -13.64 -16.65
C ILE A 40 9.88 -12.89 -18.00
N ASP A 41 10.42 -13.49 -19.07
CA ASP A 41 10.14 -13.11 -20.47
C ASP A 41 9.48 -14.28 -21.21
N LYS A 42 8.14 -14.22 -21.33
CA LYS A 42 7.25 -15.18 -22.02
C LYS A 42 7.34 -16.62 -21.52
N THR A 43 8.42 -17.31 -21.87
CA THR A 43 8.69 -18.72 -21.52
C THR A 43 10.07 -18.91 -20.91
N THR A 44 10.84 -17.84 -20.74
CA THR A 44 12.14 -17.85 -20.08
C THR A 44 11.98 -17.19 -18.72
N VAL A 45 12.53 -17.81 -17.68
CA VAL A 45 12.54 -17.28 -16.31
C VAL A 45 13.99 -17.12 -15.84
N THR A 46 14.23 -16.12 -14.99
CA THR A 46 15.44 -16.03 -14.17
C THR A 46 15.11 -16.52 -12.77
N LEU A 47 15.94 -17.39 -12.21
CA LEU A 47 15.82 -17.93 -10.86
C LEU A 47 16.96 -17.42 -9.99
N ALA A 48 16.67 -17.06 -8.75
CA ALA A 48 17.64 -17.10 -7.65
C ALA A 48 17.59 -18.51 -7.05
N LEU A 49 18.71 -19.23 -7.08
CA LEU A 49 18.76 -20.63 -6.65
C LEU A 49 18.85 -20.74 -5.12
N GLY A 50 18.45 -21.90 -4.59
CA GLY A 50 18.45 -22.17 -3.18
C GLY A 50 17.97 -23.58 -2.84
N GLU A 51 17.86 -23.86 -1.54
CA GLU A 51 17.42 -25.15 -1.02
C GLU A 51 16.18 -25.01 -0.13
N MET A 52 15.37 -26.07 -0.08
CA MET A 52 14.23 -26.19 0.83
C MET A 52 14.67 -26.95 2.09
N SER A 53 14.29 -26.46 3.27
CA SER A 53 14.48 -27.15 4.55
C SER A 53 13.17 -27.31 5.31
N GLU A 54 13.04 -28.42 6.05
CA GLU A 54 11.96 -28.67 7.01
C GLU A 54 12.41 -28.20 8.40
N ASN A 55 11.65 -27.32 9.05
CA ASN A 55 12.05 -26.78 10.35
C ASN A 55 11.54 -27.64 11.53
N THR A 56 12.31 -28.65 11.91
CA THR A 56 11.97 -29.56 13.03
C THR A 56 12.72 -29.22 14.34
N GLU A 57 12.51 -28.06 14.95
CA GLU A 57 12.90 -27.85 16.37
C GLU A 57 12.19 -26.67 17.06
N MET A 58 11.67 -26.92 18.28
CA MET A 58 11.41 -25.86 19.28
C MET A 58 12.45 -26.00 20.41
N PRO A 59 13.05 -24.90 20.91
CA PRO A 59 13.82 -24.95 22.14
C PRO A 59 12.89 -25.01 23.36
N SER A 60 13.00 -26.10 24.14
CA SER A 60 12.29 -26.23 25.42
C SER A 60 12.80 -25.23 26.47
N PRO A 61 11.94 -24.68 27.33
CA PRO A 61 12.37 -23.83 28.44
C PRO A 61 13.11 -24.65 29.52
N PRO A 62 14.12 -24.10 30.21
CA PRO A 62 14.86 -24.82 31.24
C PRO A 62 14.00 -25.02 32.50
N SER A 63 13.80 -26.29 32.88
CA SER A 63 13.19 -26.65 34.16
C SER A 63 14.22 -26.66 35.29
N ASP A 64 13.90 -26.00 36.40
CA ASP A 64 14.68 -26.03 37.64
C ASP A 64 14.70 -27.44 38.27
N GLY A 65 15.81 -27.80 38.93
CA GLY A 65 16.03 -29.14 39.49
C GLY A 65 17.49 -29.54 39.61
N GLY A 66 18.18 -29.08 40.66
CA GLY A 66 19.55 -29.51 40.96
C GLY A 66 19.65 -30.90 41.61
N GLN A 67 20.85 -31.50 41.59
CA GLN A 67 21.76 -31.50 42.76
C GLN A 67 23.09 -32.24 42.49
N SER A 68 24.18 -31.72 43.07
CA SER A 68 25.46 -32.38 43.43
C SER A 68 26.29 -33.10 42.35
N ASP A 69 27.54 -32.62 42.14
CA ASP A 69 28.68 -33.13 42.92
C ASP A 69 29.73 -32.02 43.14
N SER A 70 30.88 -32.33 43.74
CA SER A 70 31.61 -31.50 44.70
C SER A 70 32.99 -31.00 44.25
N GLY A 71 33.44 -29.89 44.85
CA GLY A 71 34.80 -29.35 44.70
C GLY A 71 35.04 -28.11 45.58
N GLN A 72 36.03 -28.19 46.47
CA GLN A 72 36.49 -27.13 47.40
C GLN A 72 37.12 -25.92 46.64
N ASP A 73 37.34 -24.71 47.20
CA ASP A 73 37.79 -24.41 48.57
C ASP A 73 37.53 -22.96 49.06
N ASP A 74 37.73 -22.75 50.36
CA ASP A 74 37.56 -21.58 51.24
C ASP A 74 37.58 -20.11 50.70
N SER A 75 36.65 -19.27 51.19
CA SER A 75 36.99 -18.22 52.19
C SER A 75 35.82 -17.35 52.74
N LYS A 76 35.55 -17.53 54.04
CA LYS A 76 34.95 -16.66 55.10
C LYS A 76 34.05 -15.43 54.77
N ALA A 77 32.91 -15.37 55.48
CA ALA A 77 31.85 -14.35 55.39
C ALA A 77 31.95 -13.14 56.37
N PRO A 78 31.16 -12.07 56.14
CA PRO A 78 30.75 -11.05 57.14
C PRO A 78 29.28 -11.25 57.65
N PRO A 79 28.82 -10.50 58.69
CA PRO A 79 27.71 -10.92 59.58
C PRO A 79 26.36 -10.18 59.42
N GLU A 80 25.33 -10.73 60.08
CA GLU A 80 23.98 -10.17 60.27
C GLU A 80 23.91 -8.99 61.28
N LYS A 81 22.77 -8.28 61.30
CA LYS A 81 22.33 -7.40 62.41
C LYS A 81 20.79 -7.44 62.59
N PRO A 82 20.25 -7.32 63.83
CA PRO A 82 18.83 -7.62 64.13
C PRO A 82 17.95 -6.39 64.49
N ASP A 83 16.65 -6.66 64.71
CA ASP A 83 15.56 -5.75 65.14
C ASP A 83 15.66 -5.18 66.58
N GLY A 84 14.83 -4.18 66.94
CA GLY A 84 14.65 -3.76 68.35
C GLY A 84 13.88 -2.46 68.72
N ASP A 85 12.58 -2.37 68.36
CA ASP A 85 11.40 -1.93 69.18
C ASP A 85 11.29 -0.64 70.11
N SER A 86 10.06 -0.08 70.11
CA SER A 86 9.23 0.44 71.24
C SER A 86 9.14 1.90 71.77
N GLN A 87 8.01 2.56 71.40
CA GLN A 87 6.86 3.05 72.24
C GLN A 87 6.68 4.47 72.88
N ASN A 88 5.38 4.82 73.01
CA ASN A 88 4.62 5.93 73.67
C ASN A 88 4.62 7.33 73.00
N GLY A 89 3.50 8.08 72.92
CA GLY A 89 2.06 7.80 73.18
C GLY A 89 1.23 9.08 73.54
N GLU A 90 -0.04 9.20 73.09
CA GLU A 90 -1.20 9.97 73.68
C GLU A 90 -2.35 10.25 72.66
N THR A 91 -3.59 10.53 73.13
CA THR A 91 -4.87 10.76 72.35
C THR A 91 -5.98 11.29 73.29
N PRO A 92 -7.22 11.64 72.85
CA PRO A 92 -7.72 12.72 71.96
C PRO A 92 -8.68 13.69 72.73
N PRO A 93 -9.57 14.50 72.08
CA PRO A 93 -11.02 14.17 72.19
C PRO A 93 -12.00 14.60 71.06
N GLU A 94 -13.05 13.78 70.88
CA GLU A 94 -14.50 14.04 70.64
C GLU A 94 -15.10 14.96 69.52
N LYS A 95 -16.42 14.79 69.33
CA LYS A 95 -17.29 15.15 68.18
C LYS A 95 -18.64 15.71 68.68
N PRO A 96 -19.46 16.41 67.86
CA PRO A 96 -20.91 16.51 68.09
C PRO A 96 -21.81 15.97 66.95
N ASP A 97 -23.10 15.79 67.26
CA ASP A 97 -24.14 15.02 66.53
C ASP A 97 -24.93 15.74 65.41
N GLY A 98 -25.76 14.99 64.66
CA GLY A 98 -26.68 15.55 63.65
C GLY A 98 -27.64 14.60 62.86
N THR A 99 -28.30 13.64 63.53
CA THR A 99 -29.63 13.03 63.21
C THR A 99 -30.18 12.81 61.76
N SER A 100 -30.57 11.55 61.47
CA SER A 100 -31.84 11.08 60.84
C SER A 100 -32.23 11.53 59.40
N SER A 101 -32.79 10.72 58.50
CA SER A 101 -32.91 9.25 58.28
C SER A 101 -33.25 9.06 56.76
N ASP A 102 -33.65 7.92 56.15
CA ASP A 102 -34.27 6.68 56.63
C ASP A 102 -34.04 5.49 55.65
N SER A 103 -34.90 4.47 55.74
CA SER A 103 -34.94 3.17 55.06
C SER A 103 -35.64 3.20 53.67
N SER A 104 -35.48 2.23 52.76
CA SER A 104 -35.65 0.79 53.00
C SER A 104 -34.99 -0.11 51.94
N ALA A 105 -34.62 -1.31 52.39
CA ALA A 105 -34.20 -2.44 51.57
C ALA A 105 -35.30 -3.51 51.56
N ASP A 106 -35.21 -4.47 50.66
CA ASP A 106 -35.55 -5.85 51.03
C ASP A 106 -34.60 -6.85 50.35
N GLN A 107 -34.34 -7.95 51.03
CA GLN A 107 -33.55 -9.09 50.54
C GLN A 107 -34.48 -10.28 50.33
N ASN A 108 -34.11 -11.21 49.46
CA ASN A 108 -34.19 -12.62 49.83
C ASN A 108 -33.39 -13.54 48.90
N ALA A 109 -32.51 -14.32 49.52
CA ALA A 109 -32.07 -15.62 49.04
C ALA A 109 -32.31 -16.61 50.20
N PRO A 110 -32.44 -17.92 49.92
CA PRO A 110 -31.56 -18.82 50.65
C PRO A 110 -30.97 -19.96 49.82
N ASN A 111 -29.63 -19.95 49.85
CA ASN A 111 -28.64 -21.04 49.86
C ASN A 111 -29.09 -22.52 49.95
N GLY A 112 -28.28 -23.41 49.34
CA GLY A 112 -28.31 -24.87 49.55
C GLY A 112 -27.08 -25.56 48.93
N ASN A 113 -26.09 -25.91 49.77
CA ASN A 113 -24.84 -26.60 49.38
C ASN A 113 -24.82 -28.06 49.88
N THR A 114 -24.22 -28.99 49.12
CA THR A 114 -23.55 -30.20 49.64
C THR A 114 -22.56 -30.80 48.64
N ASP A 115 -21.35 -31.08 49.10
CA ASP A 115 -20.27 -31.78 48.37
C ASP A 115 -20.51 -33.29 48.20
N ASN A 116 -19.88 -33.91 47.17
CA ASN A 116 -19.01 -35.08 47.33
C ASN A 116 -18.40 -35.58 46.00
N ALA A 117 -17.08 -35.83 46.03
CA ALA A 117 -16.34 -36.73 45.14
C ALA A 117 -15.93 -38.00 45.98
N PRO A 118 -15.19 -39.02 45.49
CA PRO A 118 -14.52 -39.18 44.19
C PRO A 118 -14.59 -40.59 43.53
N SER A 119 -14.03 -40.74 42.33
CA SER A 119 -13.01 -41.76 41.93
C SER A 119 -13.13 -42.27 40.48
N GLY A 120 -11.98 -42.60 39.86
CA GLY A 120 -11.90 -43.57 38.75
C GLY A 120 -11.60 -43.03 37.34
N ALA A 121 -10.31 -42.89 37.00
CA ALA A 121 -9.84 -42.95 35.60
C ALA A 121 -9.58 -44.42 35.20
N PRO A 122 -9.56 -44.77 33.90
CA PRO A 122 -8.32 -44.65 33.13
C PRO A 122 -8.50 -44.06 31.72
N GLY A 123 -7.42 -43.53 31.15
CA GLY A 123 -7.44 -42.81 29.88
C GLY A 123 -7.30 -43.67 28.62
N GLY A 124 -7.52 -43.04 27.47
CA GLY A 124 -7.22 -43.54 26.13
C GLY A 124 -6.98 -42.37 25.18
N ASN A 125 -5.82 -42.35 24.52
CA ASN A 125 -5.41 -41.23 23.65
C ASN A 125 -6.32 -41.12 22.41
N ALA A 126 -6.79 -39.91 22.12
CA ALA A 126 -7.19 -39.53 20.77
C ALA A 126 -5.94 -39.18 19.94
N PRO A 127 -5.91 -39.48 18.62
CA PRO A 127 -4.75 -39.19 17.78
C PRO A 127 -4.55 -37.68 17.63
N GLY A 128 -3.31 -37.22 17.79
CA GLY A 128 -2.95 -35.82 17.63
C GLY A 128 -3.09 -35.36 16.18
N THR A 129 -3.67 -34.18 15.98
CA THR A 129 -3.56 -33.42 14.73
C THR A 129 -2.09 -33.01 14.56
N GLY A 130 -1.44 -33.46 13.49
CA GLY A 130 -0.10 -32.99 13.15
C GLY A 130 -0.09 -31.48 12.95
N ALA A 131 0.98 -30.82 13.38
CA ALA A 131 1.27 -29.46 12.93
C ALA A 131 1.59 -29.51 11.42
N PRO A 132 1.28 -28.46 10.65
CA PRO A 132 1.69 -28.39 9.24
C PRO A 132 3.22 -28.30 9.14
N ASP A 133 3.78 -29.04 8.17
CA ASP A 133 5.21 -29.04 7.88
C ASP A 133 5.65 -27.71 7.27
N LYS A 134 6.24 -26.85 8.11
CA LYS A 134 6.79 -25.56 7.68
C LYS A 134 8.08 -25.78 6.90
N THR A 135 7.95 -25.81 5.58
CA THR A 135 9.07 -25.74 4.64
C THR A 135 9.54 -24.30 4.47
N VAL A 136 10.86 -24.10 4.37
CA VAL A 136 11.51 -22.79 4.23
C VAL A 136 12.49 -22.84 3.05
N PHE A 137 12.43 -21.86 2.15
CA PHE A 137 13.39 -21.69 1.06
C PHE A 137 14.52 -20.73 1.48
N THR A 138 15.78 -21.13 1.26
CA THR A 138 16.94 -20.29 1.52
C THR A 138 17.77 -20.11 0.24
N GLU A 139 17.94 -18.87 -0.21
CA GLU A 139 18.75 -18.55 -1.39
C GLU A 139 20.24 -18.80 -1.13
N ASN A 140 20.94 -19.37 -2.11
CA ASN A 140 22.37 -19.65 -2.05
C ASN A 140 23.25 -18.56 -2.70
N GLY A 141 22.63 -17.54 -3.31
CA GLY A 141 23.29 -16.43 -4.01
C GLY A 141 23.64 -16.70 -5.48
N GLU A 142 23.34 -17.88 -6.01
CA GLU A 142 23.50 -18.21 -7.43
C GLU A 142 22.23 -17.85 -8.23
N THR A 143 22.36 -17.67 -9.55
CA THR A 143 21.21 -17.41 -10.44
C THR A 143 21.27 -18.26 -11.70
N ALA A 144 20.09 -18.62 -12.23
CA ALA A 144 19.97 -19.44 -13.44
C ALA A 144 18.89 -18.90 -14.39
N GLU A 145 19.19 -18.81 -15.69
CA GLU A 145 18.20 -18.56 -16.74
C GLU A 145 17.69 -19.89 -17.31
N VAL A 146 16.37 -20.05 -17.39
CA VAL A 146 15.71 -21.32 -17.72
C VAL A 146 14.56 -21.10 -18.71
N ASN A 147 14.56 -21.82 -19.84
CA ASN A 147 13.43 -21.79 -20.79
C ASN A 147 12.46 -22.96 -20.56
N LEU A 148 11.22 -22.63 -20.20
CA LEU A 148 10.16 -23.55 -19.78
C LEU A 148 9.26 -24.01 -20.95
N LYS A 149 9.44 -23.50 -22.18
CA LYS A 149 8.55 -23.68 -23.35
C LYS A 149 8.21 -25.15 -23.71
N LYS A 150 8.99 -26.11 -23.21
CA LYS A 150 8.83 -27.55 -23.46
C LYS A 150 8.89 -28.37 -22.17
N ALA A 151 8.58 -27.75 -21.04
CA ALA A 151 8.39 -28.41 -19.76
C ALA A 151 6.89 -28.50 -19.45
N THR A 152 6.47 -29.56 -18.77
CA THR A 152 5.14 -29.60 -18.14
C THR A 152 5.24 -28.80 -16.83
N VAL A 153 4.35 -27.82 -16.63
CA VAL A 153 4.29 -27.06 -15.36
C VAL A 153 3.16 -27.63 -14.52
N THR A 154 3.43 -27.88 -13.23
CA THR A 154 2.47 -28.41 -12.27
C THR A 154 2.48 -27.64 -10.95
N GLU A 155 1.34 -27.55 -10.30
CA GLU A 155 1.16 -27.06 -8.93
C GLU A 155 0.26 -28.07 -8.19
N SER A 156 0.66 -28.52 -7.00
CA SER A 156 -0.09 -29.53 -6.22
C SER A 156 -0.50 -30.77 -7.05
N SER A 157 0.40 -31.27 -7.91
CA SER A 157 0.17 -32.35 -8.88
C SER A 157 -0.89 -32.11 -9.98
N GLN A 158 -1.40 -30.88 -10.15
CA GLN A 158 -2.25 -30.49 -11.27
C GLN A 158 -1.44 -29.77 -12.36
N ASN A 159 -1.77 -29.95 -13.63
CA ASN A 159 -1.12 -29.23 -14.73
C ASN A 159 -1.60 -27.77 -14.79
N ILE A 160 -0.67 -26.82 -14.90
CA ILE A 160 -0.94 -25.40 -15.08
C ILE A 160 -0.21 -24.85 -16.32
N GLU A 161 -0.65 -23.70 -16.82
CA GLU A 161 0.03 -23.00 -17.92
C GLU A 161 1.24 -22.19 -17.40
N ILE A 162 2.25 -21.98 -18.24
CA ILE A 162 3.45 -21.17 -17.87
C ILE A 162 3.04 -19.74 -17.44
N SER A 163 1.93 -19.22 -17.97
CA SER A 163 1.38 -17.90 -17.62
C SER A 163 0.77 -17.81 -16.22
N ALA A 164 0.69 -18.92 -15.47
CA ALA A 164 0.30 -18.93 -14.05
C ALA A 164 1.51 -18.82 -13.09
N LEU A 165 2.73 -18.74 -13.62
CA LEU A 165 3.94 -18.45 -12.85
C LEU A 165 4.17 -16.94 -12.76
N SER A 166 4.54 -16.47 -11.56
CA SER A 166 4.79 -15.07 -11.24
C SER A 166 6.21 -14.85 -10.69
N VAL A 167 6.72 -13.62 -10.78
CA VAL A 167 7.91 -13.22 -10.03
C VAL A 167 7.62 -13.38 -8.53
N GLY A 168 8.55 -13.97 -7.79
CA GLY A 168 8.37 -14.36 -6.39
C GLY A 168 7.98 -15.82 -6.18
N ASP A 169 7.44 -16.53 -7.18
CA ASP A 169 7.13 -17.96 -7.05
C ASP A 169 8.41 -18.79 -6.90
N ILE A 170 8.38 -19.78 -6.00
CA ILE A 170 9.43 -20.80 -5.88
C ILE A 170 9.07 -21.97 -6.80
N ILE A 171 9.98 -22.33 -7.70
CA ILE A 171 9.80 -23.45 -8.62
C ILE A 171 10.96 -24.45 -8.50
N THR A 172 10.63 -25.73 -8.61
CA THR A 172 11.57 -26.83 -8.76
C THR A 172 11.58 -27.28 -10.22
N VAL A 173 12.71 -27.13 -10.90
CA VAL A 173 12.88 -27.46 -12.33
C VAL A 173 13.74 -28.70 -12.48
N THR A 174 13.22 -29.70 -13.20
CA THR A 174 13.97 -30.89 -13.63
C THR A 174 14.40 -30.73 -15.08
N PHE A 175 15.66 -31.09 -15.38
CA PHE A 175 16.26 -31.01 -16.69
C PHE A 175 16.58 -32.40 -17.26
N ASP A 176 16.48 -32.55 -18.58
CA ASP A 176 17.01 -33.73 -19.27
C ASP A 176 18.54 -33.77 -19.31
N ASP A 177 19.11 -34.90 -19.76
CA ASP A 177 20.56 -35.12 -19.95
C ASP A 177 21.25 -34.11 -20.91
N LYS A 178 20.50 -33.18 -21.50
CA LYS A 178 21.00 -32.13 -22.40
C LYS A 178 20.88 -30.73 -21.80
N GLY A 179 20.41 -30.59 -20.55
CA GLY A 179 20.26 -29.30 -19.88
C GLY A 179 19.02 -28.53 -20.32
N LYS A 180 17.94 -29.23 -20.71
CA LYS A 180 16.67 -28.61 -21.08
C LYS A 180 15.59 -29.01 -20.07
N ALA A 181 14.85 -28.03 -19.56
CA ALA A 181 13.72 -28.26 -18.66
C ALA A 181 12.68 -29.23 -19.27
N THR A 182 12.24 -30.20 -18.47
CA THR A 182 11.24 -31.23 -18.82
C THR A 182 10.02 -31.18 -17.92
N SER A 183 10.19 -30.87 -16.63
CA SER A 183 9.10 -30.59 -15.71
C SER A 183 9.44 -29.42 -14.79
N VAL A 184 8.41 -28.69 -14.39
CA VAL A 184 8.47 -27.58 -13.42
C VAL A 184 7.38 -27.84 -12.40
N GLU A 185 7.74 -27.93 -11.13
CA GLU A 185 6.79 -27.97 -10.02
C GLU A 185 6.84 -26.62 -9.30
N LYS A 186 5.72 -25.89 -9.28
CA LYS A 186 5.56 -24.73 -8.42
C LYS A 186 5.41 -25.25 -6.99
N VAL A 187 6.34 -24.84 -6.13
CA VAL A 187 6.42 -25.29 -4.74
C VAL A 187 5.44 -24.47 -3.91
N SER A 188 4.40 -25.13 -3.40
CA SER A 188 3.48 -24.55 -2.43
C SER A 188 4.17 -24.44 -1.06
N SER A 189 4.98 -23.40 -0.88
CA SER A 189 5.54 -23.05 0.42
C SER A 189 4.47 -22.45 1.33
N GLU A 190 4.12 -23.10 2.45
CA GLU A 190 3.24 -22.49 3.46
C GLU A 190 3.85 -21.25 4.14
N ASN A 191 5.15 -20.98 3.92
CA ASN A 191 5.77 -19.68 4.17
C ASN A 191 6.18 -19.01 2.84
N GLY A 192 5.20 -18.66 2.03
CA GLY A 192 5.39 -17.86 0.82
C GLY A 192 4.07 -17.19 0.43
N ASN A 193 3.94 -15.92 0.77
CA ASN A 193 2.76 -15.10 0.50
C ASN A 193 2.68 -14.76 -1.01
N SER A 194 2.28 -15.76 -1.80
CA SER A 194 1.88 -15.69 -3.20
C SER A 194 0.55 -16.43 -3.29
N SER A 195 -0.53 -15.75 -2.88
CA SER A 195 -1.88 -16.28 -2.94
C SER A 195 -2.25 -16.53 -4.41
N SER A 196 -2.28 -17.80 -4.82
CA SER A 196 -2.86 -18.17 -6.11
C SER A 196 -4.34 -17.75 -6.11
N ALA A 197 -4.78 -17.18 -7.23
CA ALA A 197 -6.06 -16.50 -7.29
C ALA A 197 -7.24 -17.45 -7.01
N ALA A 198 -8.01 -17.12 -5.97
CA ALA A 198 -9.36 -17.62 -5.69
C ALA A 198 -9.52 -19.15 -5.49
N ASP A 199 -9.15 -19.65 -4.30
CA ASP A 199 -9.81 -20.85 -3.72
C ASP A 199 -10.31 -20.66 -2.27
N SER A 200 -10.46 -19.40 -1.82
CA SER A 200 -11.48 -19.06 -0.83
C SER A 200 -12.77 -18.70 -1.56
N THR A 201 -13.72 -19.64 -1.60
CA THR A 201 -15.10 -19.28 -1.94
C THR A 201 -15.57 -18.26 -0.92
N ALA A 202 -15.80 -17.02 -1.38
CA ALA A 202 -16.13 -15.90 -0.51
C ALA A 202 -17.38 -16.24 0.32
N LYS A 203 -17.20 -16.50 1.62
CA LYS A 203 -18.32 -16.79 2.52
C LYS A 203 -19.16 -15.53 2.65
N SER A 204 -20.45 -15.69 2.86
CA SER A 204 -21.35 -14.56 3.12
C SER A 204 -22.52 -14.99 3.98
N ALA A 205 -22.87 -14.17 4.97
CA ALA A 205 -24.10 -14.36 5.74
C ALA A 205 -25.35 -14.19 4.88
N ASN A 206 -25.27 -13.33 3.84
CA ASN A 206 -26.34 -13.05 2.91
C ASN A 206 -25.80 -13.00 1.47
N THR A 207 -26.48 -13.69 0.55
CA THR A 207 -26.13 -13.70 -0.88
C THR A 207 -27.36 -13.28 -1.69
N ILE A 208 -27.18 -12.43 -2.70
CA ILE A 208 -28.20 -12.18 -3.74
C ILE A 208 -27.81 -12.99 -4.97
N ASP A 209 -28.62 -13.99 -5.30
CA ASP A 209 -28.37 -15.01 -6.33
C ASP A 209 -29.16 -14.79 -7.64
N SER A 210 -29.98 -13.75 -7.66
CA SER A 210 -30.98 -13.44 -8.69
C SER A 210 -30.95 -11.95 -9.05
N ASP A 211 -31.27 -11.63 -10.30
CA ASP A 211 -31.34 -10.24 -10.76
C ASP A 211 -32.63 -9.60 -10.23
N GLY A 212 -32.58 -8.33 -9.81
CA GLY A 212 -33.76 -7.62 -9.32
C GLY A 212 -33.49 -6.42 -8.41
N THR A 213 -34.56 -5.89 -7.83
CA THR A 213 -34.52 -4.77 -6.88
C THR A 213 -34.84 -5.25 -5.47
N TYR A 214 -34.01 -4.86 -4.50
CA TYR A 214 -34.11 -5.21 -3.10
C TYR A 214 -34.09 -3.92 -2.28
N SER A 215 -35.22 -3.58 -1.68
CA SER A 215 -35.41 -2.30 -0.97
C SER A 215 -35.64 -2.54 0.52
N ASP A 216 -35.32 -1.54 1.36
CA ASP A 216 -35.64 -1.46 2.78
C ASP A 216 -35.20 -2.68 3.63
N THR A 217 -34.17 -3.39 3.17
CA THR A 217 -33.68 -4.66 3.75
C THR A 217 -32.39 -4.44 4.54
N ALA A 218 -32.21 -5.22 5.62
CA ALA A 218 -31.03 -5.16 6.46
C ALA A 218 -30.22 -6.47 6.45
N TYR A 219 -28.91 -6.37 6.23
CA TYR A 219 -27.97 -7.48 6.10
C TYR A 219 -26.89 -7.39 7.19
N TYR A 220 -26.59 -8.51 7.85
CA TYR A 220 -25.70 -8.55 9.01
C TYR A 220 -24.72 -9.72 8.92
N SER A 221 -23.46 -9.52 9.37
CA SER A 221 -22.50 -10.61 9.62
C SER A 221 -21.64 -10.33 10.85
N VAL A 222 -21.26 -11.43 11.52
CA VAL A 222 -20.28 -11.49 12.61
C VAL A 222 -19.25 -12.61 12.42
N GLY A 223 -19.34 -13.40 11.33
CA GLY A 223 -18.51 -14.59 11.11
C GLY A 223 -17.11 -14.29 10.55
N ASP A 224 -16.19 -15.24 10.72
CA ASP A 224 -14.82 -15.13 10.23
C ASP A 224 -14.73 -15.37 8.71
N ASP A 225 -13.93 -14.56 8.02
CA ASP A 225 -13.81 -14.53 6.54
C ASP A 225 -15.15 -14.42 5.80
N GLU A 226 -16.16 -13.82 6.44
CA GLU A 226 -17.55 -13.81 5.99
C GLU A 226 -18.01 -12.39 5.66
N ASN A 227 -18.47 -12.19 4.43
CA ASN A 227 -19.06 -10.93 4.00
C ASN A 227 -20.48 -10.74 4.58
N ALA A 228 -20.87 -9.51 4.93
CA ALA A 228 -22.26 -9.27 5.35
C ALA A 228 -23.24 -9.41 4.18
N LEU A 229 -22.86 -8.97 2.98
CA LEU A 229 -23.62 -9.12 1.74
C LEU A 229 -22.69 -9.44 0.56
N LEU A 230 -23.03 -10.48 -0.21
CA LEU A 230 -22.35 -10.87 -1.46
C LEU A 230 -23.30 -10.79 -2.67
N ILE A 231 -22.82 -10.18 -3.76
CA ILE A 231 -23.42 -10.23 -5.08
C ILE A 231 -22.37 -10.72 -6.09
N ASP A 232 -22.62 -11.87 -6.73
CA ASP A 232 -21.68 -12.52 -7.67
C ASP A 232 -22.35 -12.77 -9.04
N GLY A 233 -21.91 -12.04 -10.06
CA GLY A 233 -22.40 -12.16 -11.45
C GLY A 233 -23.88 -11.81 -11.69
N LYS A 234 -24.47 -10.91 -10.89
CA LYS A 234 -25.89 -10.48 -11.00
C LYS A 234 -26.06 -9.00 -11.30
N SER A 235 -27.20 -8.65 -11.89
CA SER A 235 -27.64 -7.26 -12.05
C SER A 235 -28.64 -6.92 -10.94
N VAL A 236 -28.25 -6.06 -10.00
CA VAL A 236 -29.01 -5.84 -8.75
C VAL A 236 -29.17 -4.34 -8.46
N THR A 237 -30.36 -3.93 -8.02
CA THR A 237 -30.60 -2.60 -7.45
C THR A 237 -30.89 -2.72 -5.96
N LEU A 238 -30.17 -1.97 -5.13
CA LEU A 238 -30.29 -1.94 -3.67
C LEU A 238 -30.75 -0.55 -3.23
N GLU A 239 -31.92 -0.44 -2.59
CA GLU A 239 -32.49 0.86 -2.18
C GLU A 239 -32.76 0.92 -0.68
N ASN A 240 -32.34 2.00 -0.02
CA ASN A 240 -32.56 2.24 1.43
C ASN A 240 -32.06 1.10 2.34
N ILE A 241 -31.11 0.28 1.86
CA ILE A 241 -30.66 -0.90 2.60
C ILE A 241 -29.74 -0.53 3.77
N THR A 242 -29.67 -1.42 4.76
CA THR A 242 -28.65 -1.36 5.83
C THR A 242 -27.74 -2.57 5.73
N VAL A 243 -26.42 -2.39 5.82
CA VAL A 243 -25.45 -3.48 5.86
C VAL A 243 -24.50 -3.27 7.04
N ASN A 244 -24.35 -4.26 7.91
CA ASN A 244 -23.48 -4.15 9.07
C ASN A 244 -22.60 -5.39 9.29
N LYS A 245 -21.29 -5.19 9.18
CA LYS A 245 -20.23 -6.16 9.44
C LYS A 245 -19.58 -5.86 10.80
N SER A 246 -20.26 -6.24 11.89
CA SER A 246 -19.89 -5.77 13.23
C SER A 246 -18.74 -6.55 13.89
N ALA A 247 -18.45 -7.76 13.41
CA ALA A 247 -17.38 -8.62 13.94
C ALA A 247 -16.94 -9.66 12.90
N GLY A 248 -15.94 -10.48 13.26
CA GLY A 248 -15.36 -11.53 12.43
C GLY A 248 -13.89 -11.25 12.14
N THR A 249 -13.04 -12.26 12.35
CA THR A 249 -11.62 -12.19 12.03
C THR A 249 -11.40 -12.36 10.52
N SER A 250 -10.34 -11.75 10.02
CA SER A 250 -9.78 -12.06 8.71
C SER A 250 -8.60 -13.00 8.92
N SER A 251 -8.61 -14.17 8.26
CA SER A 251 -7.51 -15.13 8.35
C SER A 251 -6.28 -14.71 7.55
N ASN A 252 -6.43 -13.78 6.60
CA ASN A 252 -5.34 -13.23 5.79
C ASN A 252 -5.70 -11.81 5.31
N THR A 253 -4.85 -10.83 5.61
CA THR A 253 -5.02 -9.42 5.21
C THR A 253 -5.12 -9.23 3.69
N GLU A 254 -4.37 -9.98 2.87
CA GLU A 254 -4.47 -9.95 1.40
C GLU A 254 -5.87 -10.33 0.90
N ASN A 255 -6.51 -11.30 1.57
CA ASN A 255 -7.86 -11.74 1.18
C ASN A 255 -8.88 -10.60 1.32
N GLY A 256 -8.73 -9.79 2.36
CA GLY A 256 -9.53 -8.57 2.53
C GLY A 256 -9.14 -7.47 1.56
N ASP A 257 -7.85 -7.16 1.46
CA ASP A 257 -7.36 -6.00 0.71
C ASP A 257 -7.44 -6.16 -0.81
N PHE A 258 -7.27 -7.38 -1.34
CA PHE A 258 -7.24 -7.61 -2.79
C PHE A 258 -8.50 -8.31 -3.33
N TYR A 259 -9.14 -9.17 -2.53
CA TYR A 259 -10.27 -10.00 -2.95
C TYR A 259 -11.59 -9.66 -2.23
N GLY A 260 -11.56 -8.71 -1.28
CA GLY A 260 -12.75 -8.19 -0.61
C GLY A 260 -13.41 -9.15 0.37
N ILE A 261 -12.69 -10.15 0.87
CA ILE A 261 -13.16 -11.06 1.92
C ILE A 261 -13.35 -10.31 3.24
N ASN A 262 -14.33 -10.73 4.04
CA ASN A 262 -14.72 -10.10 5.32
C ASN A 262 -15.38 -8.70 5.17
N ALA A 263 -15.66 -8.22 3.95
CA ALA A 263 -16.28 -6.91 3.70
C ALA A 263 -17.74 -6.83 4.17
N ALA A 264 -18.26 -5.61 4.34
CA ALA A 264 -19.69 -5.39 4.52
C ALA A 264 -20.44 -5.69 3.22
N VAL A 265 -20.05 -5.10 2.09
CA VAL A 265 -20.58 -5.46 0.76
C VAL A 265 -19.44 -5.89 -0.16
N LEU A 266 -19.52 -7.12 -0.69
CA LEU A 266 -18.67 -7.60 -1.78
C LEU A 266 -19.49 -7.77 -3.05
N VAL A 267 -19.07 -7.09 -4.12
CA VAL A 267 -19.62 -7.20 -5.47
C VAL A 267 -18.52 -7.75 -6.39
N LYS A 268 -18.81 -8.81 -7.13
CA LYS A 268 -17.81 -9.53 -7.96
C LYS A 268 -18.40 -10.27 -9.16
N GLY A 269 -17.51 -10.89 -9.94
CA GLY A 269 -17.87 -11.87 -10.98
C GLY A 269 -18.58 -11.28 -12.20
N GLY A 270 -18.37 -9.99 -12.51
CA GLY A 270 -19.11 -9.31 -13.58
C GLY A 270 -20.50 -8.83 -13.17
N ALA A 271 -20.80 -8.78 -11.87
CA ALA A 271 -22.02 -8.18 -11.36
C ALA A 271 -22.10 -6.68 -11.69
N VAL A 272 -23.32 -6.17 -11.88
CA VAL A 272 -23.62 -4.74 -12.06
C VAL A 272 -24.62 -4.34 -10.98
N VAL A 273 -24.17 -3.58 -10.00
CA VAL A 273 -24.96 -3.27 -8.80
C VAL A 273 -25.16 -1.78 -8.66
N ASP A 274 -26.42 -1.35 -8.68
CA ASP A 274 -26.85 0.01 -8.35
C ASP A 274 -27.23 0.06 -6.86
N ILE A 275 -26.63 0.96 -6.09
CA ILE A 275 -26.84 1.12 -4.65
C ILE A 275 -27.29 2.55 -4.37
N LYS A 276 -28.39 2.72 -3.64
CA LYS A 276 -28.95 4.04 -3.33
C LYS A 276 -29.45 4.14 -1.88
N ASN A 277 -29.20 5.28 -1.24
CA ASN A 277 -29.64 5.60 0.12
C ASN A 277 -29.19 4.55 1.17
N ALA A 278 -28.09 3.84 0.92
CA ALA A 278 -27.64 2.76 1.79
C ALA A 278 -26.93 3.30 3.04
N THR A 279 -27.05 2.56 4.15
CA THR A 279 -26.20 2.73 5.35
C THR A 279 -25.34 1.50 5.51
N VAL A 280 -24.05 1.63 5.27
CA VAL A 280 -23.06 0.53 5.36
C VAL A 280 -22.12 0.79 6.52
N SER A 281 -21.98 -0.16 7.44
CA SER A 281 -21.06 -0.07 8.58
C SER A 281 -20.21 -1.32 8.75
N SER A 282 -18.98 -1.12 9.22
CA SER A 282 -18.08 -2.22 9.59
C SER A 282 -17.18 -1.87 10.77
N SER A 283 -17.02 -2.82 11.67
CA SER A 283 -16.07 -2.77 12.78
C SER A 283 -15.18 -4.02 12.87
N ALA A 284 -15.20 -4.86 11.84
CA ALA A 284 -14.29 -5.99 11.68
C ALA A 284 -12.99 -5.54 10.98
N GLN A 285 -11.84 -6.10 11.35
CA GLN A 285 -10.58 -5.87 10.62
C GLN A 285 -10.67 -6.45 9.20
N ASN A 286 -10.07 -5.77 8.22
CA ASN A 286 -10.29 -6.01 6.79
C ASN A 286 -11.77 -5.90 6.35
N GLY A 287 -12.64 -5.36 7.21
CA GLY A 287 -14.06 -5.20 6.95
C GLY A 287 -14.33 -3.98 6.08
N ASN A 288 -13.88 -4.03 4.83
CA ASN A 288 -14.09 -2.98 3.84
C ASN A 288 -15.59 -2.64 3.67
N GLY A 289 -15.93 -1.37 3.44
CA GLY A 289 -17.31 -0.91 3.36
C GLY A 289 -18.03 -1.46 2.13
N VAL A 290 -17.67 -0.94 0.94
CA VAL A 290 -18.18 -1.45 -0.34
C VAL A 290 -17.00 -1.80 -1.24
N PHE A 291 -16.88 -3.09 -1.58
CA PHE A 291 -15.78 -3.66 -2.33
C PHE A 291 -16.24 -4.13 -3.72
N CYS A 292 -15.62 -3.61 -4.77
CA CYS A 292 -15.84 -3.99 -6.16
C CYS A 292 -14.63 -4.79 -6.68
N TYR A 293 -14.82 -6.09 -6.92
CA TYR A 293 -13.75 -6.99 -7.35
C TYR A 293 -13.92 -7.50 -8.79
N GLY A 294 -12.86 -7.40 -9.58
CA GLY A 294 -12.69 -8.16 -10.82
C GLY A 294 -13.22 -7.46 -12.07
N SER A 295 -12.59 -7.77 -13.22
CA SER A 295 -12.91 -7.17 -14.51
C SER A 295 -14.37 -7.41 -14.93
N GLY A 296 -15.02 -6.37 -15.44
CA GLY A 296 -16.43 -6.37 -15.83
C GLY A 296 -17.40 -6.14 -14.67
N THR A 297 -16.96 -6.27 -13.41
CA THR A 297 -17.79 -5.92 -12.24
C THR A 297 -17.94 -4.40 -12.16
N THR A 298 -19.17 -3.92 -11.94
CA THR A 298 -19.50 -2.50 -11.78
C THR A 298 -20.34 -2.26 -10.53
N VAL A 299 -19.94 -1.28 -9.70
CA VAL A 299 -20.76 -0.73 -8.63
C VAL A 299 -21.08 0.73 -8.95
N ASN A 300 -22.36 1.06 -9.02
CA ASN A 300 -22.83 2.45 -9.03
C ASN A 300 -23.46 2.72 -7.65
N ILE A 301 -22.95 3.67 -6.88
CA ILE A 301 -23.44 3.95 -5.53
C ILE A 301 -23.74 5.45 -5.36
N SER A 302 -24.90 5.77 -4.80
CA SER A 302 -25.41 7.14 -4.67
C SER A 302 -26.03 7.41 -3.30
N ASP A 303 -25.95 8.66 -2.83
CA ASP A 303 -26.68 9.18 -1.66
C ASP A 303 -26.52 8.32 -0.38
N SER A 304 -25.38 7.63 -0.22
CA SER A 304 -25.17 6.58 0.78
C SER A 304 -24.11 6.95 1.83
N THR A 305 -24.23 6.39 3.04
CA THR A 305 -23.26 6.56 4.13
C THR A 305 -22.48 5.27 4.37
N ILE A 306 -21.16 5.38 4.47
CA ILE A 306 -20.24 4.25 4.71
C ILE A 306 -19.33 4.59 5.90
N THR A 307 -19.32 3.73 6.93
CA THR A 307 -18.45 3.90 8.10
C THR A 307 -17.67 2.63 8.40
N THR A 308 -16.34 2.70 8.38
CA THR A 308 -15.45 1.61 8.84
C THR A 308 -14.59 2.08 10.02
N THR A 309 -14.30 1.21 10.99
CA THR A 309 -13.58 1.61 12.22
C THR A 309 -12.34 0.81 12.57
N ALA A 310 -12.10 -0.33 11.94
CA ALA A 310 -10.95 -1.20 12.21
C ALA A 310 -9.89 -1.09 11.12
N ASP A 311 -8.70 -1.63 11.38
CA ASP A 311 -7.56 -1.57 10.45
C ASP A 311 -7.84 -2.33 9.13
N ASN A 312 -7.13 -1.94 8.08
CA ASN A 312 -7.24 -2.47 6.70
C ASN A 312 -8.67 -2.41 6.12
N SER A 313 -9.51 -1.49 6.59
CA SER A 313 -10.95 -1.43 6.26
C SER A 313 -11.27 -0.15 5.50
N GLY A 314 -10.99 -0.14 4.19
CA GLY A 314 -11.30 0.98 3.29
C GLY A 314 -12.79 1.28 3.15
N GLY A 315 -13.12 2.50 2.72
CA GLY A 315 -14.49 2.98 2.57
C GLY A 315 -15.17 2.40 1.32
N ILE A 316 -14.84 2.96 0.15
CA ILE A 316 -15.07 2.30 -1.15
C ILE A 316 -13.74 1.75 -1.65
N GLN A 317 -13.73 0.50 -2.12
CA GLN A 317 -12.53 -0.19 -2.58
C GLN A 317 -12.75 -0.89 -3.93
N THR A 318 -11.83 -0.69 -4.88
CA THR A 318 -11.92 -1.26 -6.24
C THR A 318 -10.61 -1.93 -6.62
N THR A 319 -10.66 -3.21 -7.00
CA THR A 319 -9.47 -4.01 -7.34
C THR A 319 -9.75 -4.98 -8.50
N GLY A 320 -8.70 -5.62 -9.03
CA GLY A 320 -8.83 -6.66 -10.06
C GLY A 320 -9.43 -6.21 -11.40
N GLY A 321 -9.44 -4.91 -11.70
CA GLY A 321 -10.02 -4.34 -12.91
C GLY A 321 -11.51 -3.99 -12.82
N GLY A 322 -12.08 -3.92 -11.61
CA GLY A 322 -13.46 -3.49 -11.39
C GLY A 322 -13.71 -2.00 -11.68
N THR A 323 -14.97 -1.59 -11.72
CA THR A 323 -15.38 -0.18 -11.89
C THR A 323 -16.32 0.27 -10.77
N THR A 324 -15.97 1.35 -10.07
CA THR A 324 -16.85 1.99 -9.08
C THR A 324 -17.20 3.41 -9.51
N ASN A 325 -18.49 3.72 -9.58
CA ASN A 325 -19.02 5.05 -9.80
C ASN A 325 -19.75 5.50 -8.53
N ALA A 326 -19.30 6.57 -7.89
CA ALA A 326 -19.83 7.06 -6.61
C ALA A 326 -20.34 8.50 -6.74
N GLU A 327 -21.55 8.76 -6.25
CA GLU A 327 -22.18 10.08 -6.24
C GLU A 327 -22.67 10.45 -4.84
N ASN A 328 -22.25 11.61 -4.33
CA ASN A 328 -22.77 12.20 -3.09
C ASN A 328 -22.71 11.25 -1.86
N LEU A 329 -21.59 10.55 -1.66
CA LEU A 329 -21.41 9.68 -0.49
C LEU A 329 -20.95 10.47 0.74
N THR A 330 -21.24 9.94 1.92
CA THR A 330 -20.57 10.31 3.18
C THR A 330 -19.77 9.10 3.67
N VAL A 331 -18.44 9.16 3.56
CA VAL A 331 -17.53 8.06 3.89
C VAL A 331 -16.61 8.45 5.05
N SER A 332 -16.54 7.63 6.08
CA SER A 332 -15.63 7.81 7.23
C SER A 332 -14.90 6.51 7.55
N THR A 333 -13.57 6.52 7.54
CA THR A 333 -12.73 5.37 7.90
C THR A 333 -11.85 5.68 9.12
N GLY A 334 -11.80 4.74 10.07
CA GLY A 334 -11.17 4.96 11.39
C GLY A 334 -9.83 4.25 11.63
N GLY A 335 -9.62 3.08 11.03
CA GLY A 335 -8.43 2.26 11.26
C GLY A 335 -7.22 2.67 10.43
N ASN A 336 -6.08 2.05 10.72
CA ASN A 336 -4.86 2.18 9.92
C ASN A 336 -5.01 1.48 8.55
N SER A 337 -4.20 1.88 7.56
CA SER A 337 -4.24 1.33 6.19
C SER A 337 -5.66 1.30 5.58
N SER A 338 -6.49 2.30 5.90
CA SER A 338 -7.92 2.34 5.61
C SER A 338 -8.30 3.61 4.87
N ALA A 339 -7.88 3.76 3.62
CA ALA A 339 -8.23 4.92 2.80
C ALA A 339 -9.75 5.01 2.54
N ALA A 340 -10.28 6.23 2.49
CA ALA A 340 -11.72 6.45 2.26
C ALA A 340 -12.13 6.11 0.82
N ILE A 341 -11.28 6.45 -0.15
CA ILE A 341 -11.32 5.95 -1.53
C ILE A 341 -10.05 5.11 -1.72
N ARG A 342 -10.19 3.78 -1.84
CA ARG A 342 -9.07 2.86 -2.01
C ARG A 342 -9.15 2.14 -3.36
N SER A 343 -7.98 1.83 -3.91
CA SER A 343 -7.80 0.82 -4.93
C SER A 343 -6.57 0.00 -4.59
N ASP A 344 -6.52 -1.23 -5.09
CA ASP A 344 -5.44 -2.16 -4.77
C ASP A 344 -5.18 -3.16 -5.92
N ARG A 345 -4.31 -4.15 -5.70
CA ARG A 345 -3.80 -5.15 -6.67
C ARG A 345 -4.71 -5.41 -7.89
N GLY A 346 -4.16 -5.18 -9.08
CA GLY A 346 -4.87 -5.33 -10.37
C GLY A 346 -5.71 -4.12 -10.79
N GLY A 347 -5.77 -3.07 -9.97
CA GLY A 347 -6.32 -1.76 -10.33
C GLY A 347 -7.80 -1.77 -10.71
N GLY A 348 -8.20 -0.83 -11.58
CA GLY A 348 -9.59 -0.63 -11.98
C GLY A 348 -9.88 0.80 -12.43
N THR A 349 -11.13 1.21 -12.30
CA THR A 349 -11.57 2.59 -12.53
C THR A 349 -12.48 3.05 -11.40
N VAL A 350 -12.21 4.23 -10.84
CA VAL A 350 -13.04 4.85 -9.79
C VAL A 350 -13.42 6.26 -10.22
N ASN A 351 -14.73 6.51 -10.37
CA ASN A 351 -15.28 7.83 -10.67
C ASN A 351 -16.08 8.31 -9.46
N VAL A 352 -15.79 9.51 -8.97
CA VAL A 352 -16.43 10.09 -7.79
C VAL A 352 -16.94 11.50 -8.11
N THR A 353 -18.18 11.82 -7.75
CA THR A 353 -18.76 13.17 -7.88
C THR A 353 -19.48 13.58 -6.61
N GLY A 354 -19.11 14.72 -6.03
CA GLY A 354 -19.65 15.23 -4.77
C GLY A 354 -19.29 14.36 -3.56
N GLY A 355 -19.89 14.67 -2.41
CA GLY A 355 -19.73 13.91 -1.18
C GLY A 355 -18.52 14.30 -0.33
N THR A 356 -18.36 13.60 0.80
CA THR A 356 -17.30 13.79 1.78
C THR A 356 -16.62 12.45 2.08
N TYR A 357 -15.29 12.41 1.95
CA TYR A 357 -14.48 11.20 2.13
C TYR A 357 -13.39 11.50 3.14
N LYS A 358 -13.53 10.90 4.32
CA LYS A 358 -12.69 11.16 5.49
C LYS A 358 -11.99 9.89 5.96
N SER A 359 -10.68 9.98 6.19
CA SER A 359 -9.89 8.98 6.89
C SER A 359 -9.24 9.56 8.14
N SER A 360 -9.23 8.76 9.22
CA SER A 360 -8.72 9.16 10.53
C SER A 360 -7.52 8.34 11.04
N GLY A 361 -7.22 7.19 10.44
CA GLY A 361 -6.06 6.37 10.83
C GLY A 361 -4.74 6.83 10.22
N TYR A 362 -3.65 6.15 10.59
CA TYR A 362 -2.34 6.32 9.95
C TYR A 362 -2.25 5.46 8.68
N ASN A 363 -1.36 5.81 7.74
CA ASN A 363 -1.20 5.12 6.44
C ASN A 363 -2.51 5.03 5.64
N SER A 364 -3.40 6.00 5.88
CA SER A 364 -4.79 6.01 5.45
C SER A 364 -5.08 7.33 4.75
N PRO A 365 -4.58 7.53 3.52
CA PRO A 365 -4.86 8.74 2.79
C PRO A 365 -6.34 8.85 2.44
N ALA A 366 -6.80 10.06 2.09
CA ALA A 366 -8.17 10.23 1.62
C ALA A 366 -8.40 9.44 0.31
N VAL A 367 -7.36 9.36 -0.54
CA VAL A 367 -7.31 8.56 -1.76
C VAL A 367 -6.02 7.75 -1.85
N TYR A 368 -6.12 6.43 -1.99
CA TYR A 368 -5.00 5.53 -2.32
C TYR A 368 -5.22 4.93 -3.72
N SER A 369 -4.27 5.17 -4.65
CA SER A 369 -4.44 4.87 -6.07
C SER A 369 -3.42 3.86 -6.63
N THR A 370 -3.92 2.65 -6.88
CA THR A 370 -3.36 1.66 -7.82
C THR A 370 -4.28 1.48 -9.05
N ALA A 371 -5.14 2.47 -9.32
CA ALA A 371 -6.15 2.45 -10.37
C ALA A 371 -6.23 3.79 -11.13
N ALA A 372 -7.15 3.90 -12.09
CA ALA A 372 -7.53 5.19 -12.66
C ALA A 372 -8.63 5.84 -11.80
N ILE A 373 -8.28 6.85 -10.99
CA ILE A 373 -9.22 7.55 -10.10
C ILE A 373 -9.52 8.95 -10.61
N THR A 374 -10.80 9.29 -10.77
CA THR A 374 -11.28 10.65 -11.07
C THR A 374 -12.26 11.11 -9.99
N VAL A 375 -12.03 12.27 -9.38
CA VAL A 375 -12.89 12.86 -8.35
C VAL A 375 -13.30 14.29 -8.75
N LYS A 376 -14.56 14.64 -8.53
CA LYS A 376 -15.11 15.97 -8.83
C LYS A 376 -15.94 16.51 -7.69
N ASP A 377 -15.80 17.81 -7.42
CA ASP A 377 -16.66 18.59 -6.52
C ASP A 377 -16.83 17.99 -5.09
N ALA A 378 -15.83 17.24 -4.61
CA ALA A 378 -15.86 16.48 -3.35
C ALA A 378 -14.93 17.06 -2.28
N VAL A 379 -15.19 16.74 -1.01
CA VAL A 379 -14.29 17.01 0.11
C VAL A 379 -13.52 15.75 0.47
N LEU A 380 -12.18 15.83 0.45
CA LEU A 380 -11.25 14.74 0.73
C LEU A 380 -10.38 15.13 1.93
N THR A 381 -10.38 14.33 3.00
CA THR A 381 -9.65 14.67 4.25
C THR A 381 -8.99 13.45 4.87
N ALA A 382 -7.66 13.52 5.06
CA ALA A 382 -6.91 12.61 5.93
C ALA A 382 -6.47 13.37 7.18
N GLU A 383 -6.84 12.90 8.38
CA GLU A 383 -6.53 13.59 9.64
C GLU A 383 -5.14 13.29 10.21
N ASN A 384 -4.54 12.15 9.82
CA ASN A 384 -3.29 11.63 10.38
C ASN A 384 -2.34 11.06 9.31
N SER A 385 -2.65 11.28 8.03
CA SER A 385 -1.95 10.72 6.86
C SER A 385 -1.83 11.76 5.74
N GLU A 386 -1.12 11.39 4.69
CA GLU A 386 -1.09 12.00 3.37
C GLU A 386 -2.52 12.26 2.87
N ALA A 387 -2.76 13.31 2.09
CA ALA A 387 -4.05 13.48 1.41
C ALA A 387 -4.25 12.44 0.30
N LEU A 388 -3.22 12.21 -0.52
CA LEU A 388 -3.29 11.46 -1.77
C LEU A 388 -2.03 10.60 -1.95
N VAL A 389 -2.20 9.35 -2.35
CA VAL A 389 -1.09 8.44 -2.72
C VAL A 389 -1.36 7.84 -4.10
N ILE A 390 -0.36 7.86 -4.98
CA ILE A 390 -0.36 7.17 -6.28
C ILE A 390 0.81 6.20 -6.33
N GLU A 391 0.54 4.95 -6.69
CA GLU A 391 1.56 3.93 -6.90
C GLU A 391 1.61 3.46 -8.36
N GLY A 392 2.82 3.43 -8.93
CA GLY A 392 3.11 2.91 -10.26
C GLY A 392 2.46 3.66 -11.42
N GLU A 393 1.98 2.95 -12.44
CA GLU A 393 1.43 3.55 -13.67
C GLU A 393 0.07 4.26 -13.52
N ASN A 394 -0.41 4.43 -12.29
CA ASN A 394 -1.77 4.80 -11.96
C ASN A 394 -2.00 6.31 -11.88
N SER A 395 -3.25 6.73 -11.65
CA SER A 395 -3.62 8.13 -11.76
C SER A 395 -4.67 8.62 -10.76
N ILE A 396 -4.54 9.88 -10.38
CA ILE A 396 -5.56 10.67 -9.68
C ILE A 396 -5.80 11.94 -10.49
N SER A 397 -7.06 12.16 -10.88
CA SER A 397 -7.54 13.38 -11.54
C SER A 397 -8.62 14.05 -10.70
N LEU A 398 -8.40 15.29 -10.30
CA LEU A 398 -9.27 16.05 -9.40
C LEU A 398 -9.82 17.29 -10.12
N THR A 399 -11.11 17.60 -9.92
CA THR A 399 -11.72 18.85 -10.39
C THR A 399 -12.55 19.48 -9.29
N ASN A 400 -12.28 20.73 -8.92
CA ASN A 400 -12.97 21.49 -7.87
C ASN A 400 -13.01 20.82 -6.48
N CYS A 401 -12.09 19.89 -6.19
CA CYS A 401 -12.08 19.19 -4.89
C CYS A 401 -11.48 20.08 -3.78
N THR A 402 -12.00 19.93 -2.57
CA THR A 402 -11.41 20.49 -1.34
C THR A 402 -10.62 19.38 -0.66
N VAL A 403 -9.30 19.45 -0.70
CA VAL A 403 -8.41 18.35 -0.29
C VAL A 403 -7.50 18.79 0.86
N SER A 404 -7.39 17.96 1.90
CA SER A 404 -6.46 18.16 3.01
C SER A 404 -5.84 16.87 3.54
N GLY A 405 -4.57 16.95 3.91
CA GLY A 405 -3.83 15.90 4.61
C GLY A 405 -3.01 16.48 5.78
N ASN A 406 -2.64 15.60 6.70
CA ASN A 406 -1.95 15.93 7.95
C ASN A 406 -1.13 14.71 8.40
N MET A 407 -0.11 14.36 7.62
CA MET A 407 0.72 13.18 7.87
C MET A 407 1.47 13.33 9.21
N SER A 408 1.55 12.25 9.98
CA SER A 408 2.30 12.24 11.25
C SER A 408 3.81 12.25 11.03
N ASP A 409 4.55 12.95 11.90
CA ASP A 409 6.03 12.96 11.93
C ASP A 409 6.66 11.62 12.34
N THR A 410 5.90 10.70 12.94
CA THR A 410 6.46 9.55 13.68
C THR A 410 5.65 8.25 13.56
N LYS A 411 4.55 8.26 12.80
CA LYS A 411 3.59 7.14 12.74
C LYS A 411 3.09 6.79 11.34
N GLY A 412 3.38 7.62 10.34
CA GLY A 412 3.28 7.18 8.96
C GLY A 412 4.36 6.14 8.70
N SER A 413 4.09 5.15 7.85
CA SER A 413 5.05 4.10 7.48
C SER A 413 6.32 4.65 6.84
N SER A 414 6.27 5.89 6.35
CA SER A 414 7.31 6.58 5.60
C SER A 414 7.78 7.90 6.25
N SER A 415 7.33 8.19 7.47
CA SER A 415 7.67 9.45 8.19
C SER A 415 9.16 9.64 8.43
N ASP A 416 9.93 8.54 8.50
CA ASP A 416 11.39 8.52 8.64
C ASP A 416 12.14 8.85 7.35
N GLU A 417 11.51 8.64 6.19
CA GLU A 417 12.03 9.01 4.87
C GLU A 417 11.62 10.45 4.51
N ASN A 418 10.32 10.76 4.59
CA ASN A 418 9.76 12.06 4.29
C ASN A 418 8.34 12.22 4.84
N VAL A 419 8.03 13.34 5.49
CA VAL A 419 6.64 13.72 5.84
C VAL A 419 6.06 14.54 4.68
N HIS A 420 4.91 14.13 4.14
CA HIS A 420 4.33 14.72 2.94
C HIS A 420 2.80 14.66 2.88
N ASN A 421 2.23 15.48 2.00
CA ASN A 421 0.79 15.58 1.75
C ASN A 421 0.35 14.79 0.50
N VAL A 422 1.18 14.73 -0.54
CA VAL A 422 0.90 13.95 -1.76
C VAL A 422 2.11 13.11 -2.09
N MET A 423 1.92 11.79 -2.12
CA MET A 423 2.94 10.82 -2.49
C MET A 423 2.71 10.29 -3.91
N ILE A 424 3.76 10.26 -4.73
CA ILE A 424 3.74 9.60 -6.04
C ILE A 424 4.99 8.73 -6.15
N TYR A 425 4.82 7.42 -6.19
CA TYR A 425 5.94 6.49 -6.13
C TYR A 425 5.71 5.18 -6.89
N GLN A 426 6.70 4.29 -6.85
CA GLN A 426 6.57 2.89 -7.25
C GLN A 426 7.10 2.03 -6.11
N SER A 427 6.29 1.10 -5.61
CA SER A 427 6.76 0.05 -4.69
C SER A 427 7.42 -1.09 -5.46
N MET A 428 8.01 -2.05 -4.74
CA MET A 428 8.49 -3.31 -5.32
C MET A 428 7.63 -4.52 -4.90
N SER A 429 6.40 -4.32 -4.42
CA SER A 429 5.52 -5.41 -4.00
C SER A 429 4.91 -6.19 -5.18
N GLY A 430 4.71 -5.51 -6.31
CA GLY A 430 4.00 -6.05 -7.47
C GLY A 430 2.49 -5.76 -7.50
N ASP A 431 1.96 -4.98 -6.54
CA ASP A 431 0.54 -4.63 -6.49
C ASP A 431 0.15 -3.62 -7.58
N ALA A 432 1.07 -2.70 -7.92
CA ALA A 432 0.97 -1.76 -9.02
C ALA A 432 2.05 -1.99 -10.09
N ASN A 433 1.64 -1.98 -11.36
CA ASN A 433 2.54 -2.08 -12.51
C ASN A 433 3.50 -0.88 -12.62
N VAL A 434 4.73 -1.14 -13.05
CA VAL A 434 5.72 -0.11 -13.38
C VAL A 434 5.36 0.60 -14.68
N GLY A 435 5.21 1.92 -14.61
CA GLY A 435 4.93 2.76 -15.78
C GLY A 435 5.01 4.25 -15.46
N THR A 436 4.12 5.05 -16.06
CA THR A 436 4.07 6.50 -15.85
C THR A 436 2.83 6.90 -15.05
N SER A 437 3.04 7.23 -13.79
CA SER A 437 2.01 7.84 -12.93
C SER A 437 1.48 9.15 -13.53
N SER A 438 0.23 9.50 -13.25
CA SER A 438 -0.37 10.77 -13.68
C SER A 438 -1.19 11.44 -12.58
N PHE A 439 -0.79 12.66 -12.19
CA PHE A 439 -1.55 13.50 -11.28
C PHE A 439 -2.07 14.76 -11.99
N ALA A 440 -3.36 15.03 -11.85
CA ALA A 440 -3.99 16.23 -12.39
C ALA A 440 -4.93 16.86 -11.35
N MET A 441 -4.85 18.17 -11.16
CA MET A 441 -5.81 18.92 -10.35
C MET A 441 -6.18 20.24 -11.03
N ASN A 442 -7.49 20.44 -11.22
CA ASN A 442 -8.07 21.62 -11.84
C ASN A 442 -9.06 22.31 -10.89
N GLY A 443 -8.77 23.54 -10.48
CA GLY A 443 -9.51 24.27 -9.47
C GLY A 443 -9.42 23.63 -8.07
N GLY A 444 -10.27 24.10 -7.16
CA GLY A 444 -10.33 23.60 -5.78
C GLY A 444 -9.15 24.03 -4.90
N THR A 445 -8.93 23.29 -3.81
CA THR A 445 -7.89 23.59 -2.82
C THR A 445 -7.12 22.32 -2.44
N LEU A 446 -5.81 22.42 -2.29
CA LEU A 446 -4.96 21.37 -1.71
C LEU A 446 -4.18 21.94 -0.53
N THR A 447 -4.51 21.48 0.67
CA THR A 447 -3.92 21.92 1.93
C THR A 447 -3.03 20.82 2.51
N SER A 448 -1.76 21.14 2.76
CA SER A 448 -0.91 20.37 3.67
C SER A 448 -0.98 21.02 5.06
N TYR A 449 -1.30 20.23 6.08
CA TYR A 449 -1.14 20.67 7.47
C TYR A 449 0.24 20.33 8.05
N ASN A 450 0.97 19.40 7.43
CA ASN A 450 2.29 18.96 7.88
C ASN A 450 3.08 18.34 6.71
N GLY A 451 4.36 18.68 6.55
CA GLY A 451 5.25 18.09 5.54
C GLY A 451 5.14 18.64 4.11
N ASP A 452 6.01 18.09 3.24
CA ASP A 452 6.18 18.47 1.84
C ASP A 452 4.86 18.36 1.06
N MET A 453 4.53 19.38 0.25
CA MET A 453 3.26 19.36 -0.50
C MET A 453 3.22 18.23 -1.54
N PHE A 454 4.33 17.98 -2.23
CA PHE A 454 4.49 16.88 -3.20
C PHE A 454 5.83 16.16 -2.97
N TYR A 455 5.78 14.86 -2.70
CA TYR A 455 6.94 13.96 -2.65
C TYR A 455 6.84 12.95 -3.80
N ILE A 456 7.85 12.93 -4.67
CA ILE A 456 7.93 12.03 -5.82
C ILE A 456 9.27 11.29 -5.80
N THR A 457 9.21 9.95 -5.77
CA THR A 457 10.39 9.08 -5.72
C THR A 457 10.18 7.79 -6.52
N ASN A 458 11.26 7.17 -7.01
CA ASN A 458 11.28 5.88 -7.69
C ASN A 458 10.31 5.71 -8.89
N THR A 459 9.83 6.79 -9.51
CA THR A 459 8.75 6.71 -10.53
C THR A 459 8.88 7.75 -11.64
N VAL A 460 8.26 7.45 -12.79
CA VAL A 460 8.04 8.44 -13.85
C VAL A 460 6.66 9.06 -13.63
N CYS A 461 6.57 10.39 -13.61
CA CYS A 461 5.33 11.11 -13.30
C CYS A 461 5.01 12.20 -14.32
N LYS A 462 3.73 12.29 -14.71
CA LYS A 462 3.16 13.45 -15.39
C LYS A 462 2.25 14.20 -14.41
N MET A 463 2.63 15.42 -14.06
CA MET A 463 1.88 16.27 -13.14
C MET A 463 1.29 17.48 -13.87
N SER A 464 0.04 17.82 -13.56
CA SER A 464 -0.59 19.05 -14.06
C SER A 464 -1.43 19.73 -12.98
N LEU A 465 -1.23 21.04 -12.81
CA LEU A 465 -1.99 21.88 -11.89
C LEU A 465 -2.54 23.09 -12.64
N SER A 466 -3.83 23.39 -12.46
CA SER A 466 -4.45 24.59 -13.02
C SER A 466 -5.48 25.19 -12.06
N GLY A 467 -5.38 26.50 -11.79
CA GLY A 467 -6.32 27.23 -10.93
C GLY A 467 -6.46 26.70 -9.48
N VAL A 468 -5.53 25.87 -9.01
CA VAL A 468 -5.60 25.23 -7.69
C VAL A 468 -5.11 26.19 -6.61
N THR A 469 -5.84 26.31 -5.50
CA THR A 469 -5.32 27.01 -4.31
C THR A 469 -4.48 26.04 -3.48
N LEU A 470 -3.16 26.17 -3.55
CA LEU A 470 -2.23 25.42 -2.70
C LEU A 470 -2.06 26.14 -1.36
N THR A 471 -1.96 25.39 -0.26
CA THR A 471 -1.62 25.94 1.06
C THR A 471 -0.76 24.93 1.81
N ASN A 472 0.52 25.22 2.02
CA ASN A 472 1.34 24.46 2.96
C ASN A 472 1.42 25.23 4.28
N ASN A 473 0.96 24.62 5.38
CA ASN A 473 0.99 25.22 6.71
C ASN A 473 2.27 24.89 7.47
N ASP A 474 3.06 23.92 6.99
CA ASP A 474 4.42 23.67 7.45
C ASP A 474 5.36 24.71 6.80
N PRO A 475 6.04 25.57 7.60
CA PRO A 475 6.90 26.63 7.08
C PRO A 475 8.29 26.14 6.61
N ASP A 476 8.71 24.94 7.03
CA ASP A 476 10.01 24.38 6.70
C ASP A 476 9.93 23.46 5.46
N ALA A 477 8.77 22.84 5.25
CA ALA A 477 8.44 21.98 4.12
C ALA A 477 8.65 22.60 2.72
N LEU A 478 8.84 21.70 1.76
CA LEU A 478 8.99 22.01 0.34
C LEU A 478 7.62 22.11 -0.36
N LEU A 479 7.61 22.86 -1.47
CA LEU A 479 6.53 22.76 -2.46
C LEU A 479 6.62 21.41 -3.19
N MET A 480 7.83 20.99 -3.56
CA MET A 480 8.04 19.73 -4.27
C MET A 480 9.43 19.16 -3.97
N ASN A 481 9.47 17.86 -3.69
CA ASN A 481 10.66 17.09 -3.39
C ASN A 481 10.77 15.93 -4.39
N VAL A 482 11.68 16.06 -5.36
CA VAL A 482 11.88 15.13 -6.48
C VAL A 482 13.22 14.41 -6.28
N THR A 483 13.21 13.26 -5.62
CA THR A 483 14.44 12.67 -5.06
C THR A 483 14.45 11.14 -5.11
N GLY A 484 15.64 10.55 -5.12
CA GLY A 484 15.83 9.19 -4.66
C GLY A 484 15.55 9.06 -3.16
N ASN A 485 15.24 7.85 -2.72
CA ASN A 485 14.96 7.51 -1.32
C ASN A 485 16.00 6.53 -0.75
N SER A 486 16.04 6.32 0.57
CA SER A 486 17.02 5.42 1.21
C SER A 486 16.83 3.93 0.88
N ALA A 487 15.72 3.56 0.23
CA ALA A 487 15.26 2.20 -0.03
C ALA A 487 15.00 1.33 1.23
N SER A 488 14.95 1.94 2.43
CA SER A 488 14.55 1.26 3.69
C SER A 488 13.18 0.59 3.58
N HIS A 489 12.24 1.23 2.88
CA HIS A 489 10.89 0.75 2.60
C HIS A 489 10.76 -0.10 1.33
N GLY A 490 11.89 -0.52 0.74
CA GLY A 490 11.94 -1.37 -0.45
C GLY A 490 11.58 -0.66 -1.76
N TRP A 491 11.56 0.68 -1.80
CA TRP A 491 11.18 1.47 -2.98
C TRP A 491 12.36 1.66 -3.94
N GLY A 492 12.65 0.58 -4.69
CA GLY A 492 13.71 0.54 -5.69
C GLY A 492 15.08 0.25 -5.07
N THR A 493 16.13 0.86 -5.61
CA THR A 493 17.51 0.69 -5.12
C THR A 493 18.09 2.06 -4.76
N ALA A 494 18.62 2.18 -3.55
CA ALA A 494 19.30 3.38 -3.06
C ALA A 494 20.31 3.93 -4.09
N GLY A 495 20.24 5.24 -4.36
CA GLY A 495 21.08 5.92 -5.37
C GLY A 495 20.74 5.59 -6.82
N LYS A 496 19.64 4.88 -7.10
CA LYS A 496 19.13 4.56 -8.45
C LYS A 496 17.60 4.66 -8.58
N ASN A 497 16.93 5.04 -7.49
CA ASN A 497 15.48 5.18 -7.31
C ASN A 497 15.02 6.63 -7.42
N GLY A 498 15.70 7.45 -8.23
CA GLY A 498 15.27 8.82 -8.52
C GLY A 498 13.94 8.88 -9.28
N ALA A 499 13.28 10.03 -9.22
CA ALA A 499 12.05 10.30 -9.97
C ALA A 499 12.33 10.97 -11.32
N ASP A 500 11.44 10.81 -12.30
CA ASP A 500 11.47 11.51 -13.59
C ASP A 500 10.12 12.21 -13.82
N VAL A 501 10.06 13.51 -13.52
CA VAL A 501 8.81 14.28 -13.43
C VAL A 501 8.70 15.26 -14.60
N THR A 502 7.60 15.17 -15.34
CA THR A 502 7.14 16.23 -16.24
C THR A 502 5.99 16.98 -15.58
N PHE A 503 6.19 18.26 -15.25
CA PHE A 503 5.22 19.09 -14.53
C PHE A 503 4.79 20.30 -15.36
N THR A 504 3.48 20.48 -15.54
CA THR A 504 2.88 21.66 -16.15
C THR A 504 2.03 22.42 -15.13
N ALA A 505 2.32 23.71 -14.95
CA ALA A 505 1.52 24.63 -14.16
C ALA A 505 0.85 25.64 -15.10
N ASP A 506 -0.48 25.57 -15.25
CA ASP A 506 -1.25 26.35 -16.22
C ASP A 506 -2.26 27.28 -15.55
N ALA A 507 -2.11 28.60 -15.71
CA ALA A 507 -2.91 29.59 -14.95
C ALA A 507 -2.88 29.32 -13.43
N GLN A 508 -1.70 28.98 -12.92
CA GLN A 508 -1.46 28.44 -11.58
C GLN A 508 -0.55 29.37 -10.77
N ASN A 509 -0.88 29.57 -9.49
CA ASN A 509 0.03 30.21 -8.54
C ASN A 509 0.78 29.13 -7.75
N LEU A 510 2.11 29.25 -7.66
CA LEU A 510 2.99 28.31 -6.95
C LEU A 510 3.81 29.05 -5.88
N GLU A 511 3.65 28.58 -4.64
CA GLU A 511 4.33 28.94 -3.39
C GLU A 511 5.50 28.03 -2.96
N GLY A 512 6.76 28.46 -2.87
CA GLY A 512 7.76 27.74 -2.04
C GLY A 512 8.97 27.12 -2.76
N LYS A 513 9.69 26.22 -2.07
CA LYS A 513 10.97 25.64 -2.53
C LYS A 513 10.76 24.35 -3.31
N ILE A 514 11.50 24.14 -4.39
CA ILE A 514 11.56 22.88 -5.14
C ILE A 514 12.98 22.30 -5.03
N ARG A 515 13.05 21.05 -4.56
CA ARG A 515 14.27 20.26 -4.47
C ARG A 515 14.28 19.20 -5.56
N VAL A 516 15.40 19.04 -6.25
CA VAL A 516 15.66 17.89 -7.11
C VAL A 516 17.02 17.29 -6.78
N ASP A 517 17.12 15.98 -6.58
CA ASP A 517 18.42 15.36 -6.32
C ASP A 517 19.18 14.95 -7.59
N THR A 518 20.47 14.62 -7.46
CA THR A 518 21.32 14.28 -8.61
C THR A 518 20.90 13.03 -9.37
N VAL A 519 20.09 12.13 -8.80
CA VAL A 519 19.59 10.93 -9.49
C VAL A 519 18.21 11.12 -10.13
N SER A 520 17.55 12.25 -9.85
CA SER A 520 16.19 12.56 -10.31
C SER A 520 16.16 13.65 -11.39
N LYS A 521 15.00 13.80 -12.05
CA LYS A 521 14.74 14.81 -13.08
C LYS A 521 13.39 15.50 -12.87
N LEU A 522 13.38 16.80 -13.16
CA LEU A 522 12.21 17.65 -13.25
C LEU A 522 12.26 18.43 -14.56
N ASN A 523 11.24 18.26 -15.40
CA ASN A 523 10.95 19.11 -16.55
C ASN A 523 9.68 19.92 -16.23
N MET A 524 9.85 21.18 -15.87
CA MET A 524 8.78 22.06 -15.36
C MET A 524 8.45 23.15 -16.38
N THR A 525 7.16 23.30 -16.70
CA THR A 525 6.64 24.36 -17.59
C THR A 525 5.64 25.25 -16.85
N LEU A 526 5.90 26.56 -16.83
CA LEU A 526 4.94 27.58 -16.42
C LEU A 526 4.21 28.11 -17.66
N SER A 527 2.90 27.87 -17.76
CA SER A 527 2.02 28.28 -18.87
C SER A 527 0.79 29.07 -18.38
N GLY A 528 -0.03 29.60 -19.30
CA GLY A 528 -1.33 30.20 -18.96
C GLY A 528 -1.28 31.47 -18.09
N GLY A 529 -0.13 32.13 -17.98
CA GLY A 529 0.06 33.27 -17.07
C GLY A 529 0.36 32.87 -15.62
N SER A 530 0.82 31.64 -15.39
CA SER A 530 1.25 31.14 -14.08
C SER A 530 2.30 32.03 -13.40
N VAL A 531 2.23 32.10 -12.08
CA VAL A 531 3.20 32.79 -11.22
C VAL A 531 3.82 31.79 -10.25
N PHE A 532 5.14 31.67 -10.28
CA PHE A 532 5.90 30.91 -9.28
C PHE A 532 6.70 31.87 -8.41
N THR A 533 6.54 31.78 -7.09
CA THR A 533 7.31 32.55 -6.10
C THR A 533 8.09 31.56 -5.25
N GLY A 534 9.37 31.41 -5.53
CA GLY A 534 10.13 30.27 -5.02
C GLY A 534 11.52 30.10 -5.60
N SER A 535 12.16 29.00 -5.25
CA SER A 535 13.47 28.58 -5.76
C SER A 535 13.44 27.13 -6.24
N VAL A 536 14.35 26.80 -7.17
CA VAL A 536 14.62 25.43 -7.62
C VAL A 536 16.09 25.15 -7.39
N ASN A 537 16.41 24.07 -6.70
CA ASN A 537 17.80 23.69 -6.45
C ASN A 537 18.05 22.20 -6.72
N ILE A 538 19.13 21.94 -7.46
CA ILE A 538 19.72 20.61 -7.62
C ILE A 538 20.64 20.35 -6.43
N GLU A 539 20.44 19.22 -5.75
CA GLU A 539 21.24 18.77 -4.61
C GLU A 539 21.84 17.38 -4.84
N ASN A 540 22.91 17.04 -4.14
CA ASN A 540 23.46 15.68 -4.18
C ASN A 540 22.46 14.69 -3.59
N ASN A 541 22.25 13.56 -4.26
CA ASN A 541 21.56 12.41 -3.70
C ASN A 541 22.27 11.92 -2.42
N ASN A 542 21.52 11.74 -1.34
CA ASN A 542 22.07 11.38 -0.03
C ASN A 542 22.78 10.01 -0.04
N GLU A 543 22.33 9.08 -0.88
CA GLU A 543 22.87 7.73 -1.04
C GLU A 543 24.11 7.68 -1.97
N GLY A 544 24.59 8.83 -2.45
CA GLY A 544 25.78 8.92 -3.30
C GLY A 544 25.60 8.36 -4.71
N GLY A 545 24.36 8.29 -5.21
CA GLY A 545 24.04 7.81 -6.55
C GLY A 545 24.68 8.63 -7.68
N GLU A 546 24.92 7.98 -8.83
CA GLU A 546 25.53 8.60 -10.00
C GLU A 546 24.62 9.68 -10.60
N ALA A 547 25.16 10.89 -10.80
CA ALA A 547 24.38 12.02 -11.26
C ALA A 547 23.85 11.82 -12.70
N VAL A 548 22.54 11.92 -12.87
CA VAL A 548 21.88 11.93 -14.18
C VAL A 548 21.92 13.32 -14.80
N ALA A 549 21.85 13.40 -16.13
CA ALA A 549 21.67 14.68 -16.82
C ALA A 549 20.22 15.17 -16.72
N ASN A 550 20.04 16.50 -16.85
CA ASN A 550 18.74 17.18 -16.88
C ASN A 550 17.93 17.09 -15.58
N ASN A 551 18.59 17.25 -14.43
CA ASN A 551 17.92 17.25 -13.13
C ASN A 551 16.84 18.34 -13.02
N ALA A 552 17.09 19.55 -13.51
CA ALA A 552 16.07 20.62 -13.51
C ALA A 552 16.08 21.38 -14.85
N VAL A 553 15.05 21.15 -15.66
CA VAL A 553 14.80 21.84 -16.93
C VAL A 553 13.55 22.70 -16.76
N ILE A 554 13.72 24.02 -16.84
CA ILE A 554 12.65 24.99 -16.58
C ILE A 554 12.25 25.70 -17.88
N THR A 555 10.96 25.72 -18.18
CA THR A 555 10.36 26.50 -19.28
C THR A 555 9.38 27.51 -18.70
N ILE A 556 9.52 28.78 -19.08
CA ILE A 556 8.63 29.87 -18.70
C ILE A 556 8.03 30.44 -19.97
N ASP A 557 6.73 30.21 -20.19
CA ASP A 557 6.04 30.74 -21.36
C ASP A 557 5.72 32.22 -21.24
N SER A 558 5.31 32.82 -22.36
CA SER A 558 4.98 34.23 -22.43
C SER A 558 3.80 34.57 -21.52
N GLY A 559 3.94 35.63 -20.73
CA GLY A 559 2.97 36.05 -19.72
C GLY A 559 3.16 35.42 -18.34
N CYS A 560 3.95 34.36 -18.21
CA CYS A 560 4.27 33.74 -16.92
C CYS A 560 5.38 34.50 -16.18
N THR A 561 5.43 34.34 -14.86
CA THR A 561 6.41 35.02 -13.99
C THR A 561 7.05 34.05 -12.99
N TRP A 562 8.38 34.13 -12.84
CA TRP A 562 9.11 33.52 -11.73
C TRP A 562 9.72 34.61 -10.83
N ASN A 563 9.28 34.67 -9.57
CA ASN A 563 9.86 35.52 -8.53
C ASN A 563 10.83 34.67 -7.69
N LEU A 564 12.13 35.00 -7.72
CA LEU A 564 13.10 34.28 -6.92
C LEU A 564 12.99 34.67 -5.44
N THR A 565 13.10 33.68 -4.56
CA THR A 565 13.15 33.86 -3.09
C THR A 565 14.47 33.41 -2.47
N ALA A 566 15.33 32.76 -3.27
CA ALA A 566 16.69 32.34 -2.92
C ALA A 566 17.48 32.14 -4.22
N ASP A 567 18.80 31.94 -4.11
CA ASP A 567 19.60 31.43 -5.23
C ASP A 567 19.07 30.06 -5.69
N CYS A 568 19.16 29.84 -7.00
CA CYS A 568 18.65 28.66 -7.68
C CYS A 568 19.77 27.94 -8.44
N THR A 569 19.67 26.62 -8.53
CA THR A 569 20.58 25.76 -9.30
C THR A 569 19.75 24.89 -10.22
N VAL A 570 19.90 25.07 -11.54
CA VAL A 570 19.12 24.35 -12.57
C VAL A 570 20.02 23.80 -13.67
N THR A 571 19.56 22.83 -14.44
CA THR A 571 20.31 22.34 -15.61
C THR A 571 20.16 23.26 -16.81
N SER A 572 18.93 23.70 -17.11
CA SER A 572 18.68 24.64 -18.22
C SER A 572 17.38 25.43 -18.05
N LEU A 573 17.30 26.57 -18.73
CA LEU A 573 16.17 27.50 -18.67
C LEU A 573 15.81 27.99 -20.08
N THR A 574 14.55 27.82 -20.47
CA THR A 574 13.94 28.49 -21.62
C THR A 574 12.98 29.56 -21.11
N ASN A 575 13.35 30.83 -21.19
CA ASN A 575 12.52 31.94 -20.71
C ASN A 575 11.93 32.78 -21.85
N ASN A 576 10.61 32.76 -21.96
CA ASN A 576 9.79 33.66 -22.80
C ASN A 576 8.91 34.61 -21.96
N GLY A 577 8.96 34.49 -20.62
CA GLY A 577 8.21 35.29 -19.64
C GLY A 577 9.10 36.22 -18.83
N THR A 578 8.68 36.49 -17.60
CA THR A 578 9.39 37.41 -16.67
C THR A 578 10.09 36.64 -15.56
N ILE A 579 11.33 37.04 -15.24
CA ILE A 579 12.03 36.57 -14.04
C ILE A 579 12.36 37.79 -13.19
N ASN A 580 11.89 37.79 -11.94
CA ASN A 580 12.19 38.80 -10.94
C ASN A 580 13.24 38.22 -9.99
N PHE A 581 14.51 38.57 -10.24
CA PHE A 581 15.66 38.03 -9.52
C PHE A 581 15.70 38.40 -8.04
N ASN A 582 15.11 39.54 -7.64
CA ASN A 582 15.02 39.98 -6.24
C ASN A 582 16.36 40.06 -5.47
N GLY A 583 17.50 40.11 -6.18
CA GLY A 583 18.85 40.09 -5.61
C GLY A 583 19.51 38.70 -5.53
N TYR A 584 18.81 37.66 -5.99
CA TYR A 584 19.30 36.29 -6.13
C TYR A 584 19.75 35.98 -7.56
N THR A 585 20.33 34.79 -7.74
CA THR A 585 20.88 34.32 -9.01
C THR A 585 20.33 32.95 -9.40
N ILE A 586 20.43 32.62 -10.69
CA ILE A 586 20.24 31.27 -11.23
C ILE A 586 21.59 30.78 -11.74
N THR A 587 22.12 29.73 -11.11
CA THR A 587 23.33 29.04 -11.53
C THR A 587 22.93 27.83 -12.38
N PHE A 588 23.55 27.69 -13.55
CA PHE A 588 23.39 26.53 -14.42
C PHE A 588 24.38 25.42 -14.03
N ALA A 589 24.05 24.17 -14.36
CA ALA A 589 24.90 23.01 -14.09
C ALA A 589 26.31 23.08 -14.75
N ASP A 590 26.52 23.96 -15.74
CA ASP A 590 27.83 24.24 -16.34
C ASP A 590 28.64 25.36 -15.63
N GLY A 591 28.08 25.95 -14.57
CA GLY A 591 28.66 27.06 -13.81
C GLY A 591 28.33 28.46 -14.34
N THR A 592 27.55 28.58 -15.42
CA THR A 592 27.05 29.88 -15.90
C THR A 592 26.07 30.49 -14.88
N VAL A 593 26.14 31.79 -14.64
CA VAL A 593 25.28 32.50 -13.67
C VAL A 593 24.44 33.57 -14.38
N LEU A 594 23.16 33.65 -14.02
CA LEU A 594 22.19 34.65 -14.47
C LEU A 594 21.67 35.44 -13.26
N SER A 595 21.56 36.78 -13.39
CA SER A 595 21.27 37.73 -12.29
C SER A 595 20.61 39.01 -12.79
#